data_AF-A0A960E557-F1
#
_entry.id   AF-A0A960E557-F1
#
_cell.length_a   1.000
_cell.length_b   1.000
_cell.length_c   1.000
_cell.angle_alpha   90.00
_cell.angle_beta   90.00
_cell.angle_gamma   90.00
#
_symmetry.space_group_name_H-M   'P 1'
#
loop_
_entity.id
_entity.type
_entity.pdbx_description
1 polymer ?
#
loop_
_entity_poly.entity_id
_entity_poly.type
_entity_poly.pdbx_seq_one_letter_code
_entity_poly.pdbx_strand_id
1 'polypeptide(L)'
;MPNHQDNSPADVVGRLRRWTTDGWAARARSWGVDPEPPAGGRDRGDDRPRTTREATIRLTGTGRYRRLVWAPGEPHLLRTELARPTPERASTRRSILYAGHHTDTHVCDAQSPARLEGGETFGWFNPGADGGHRPQETCTTQVLDALVEATNAVARSPLTGAPMAWCAQTGDNTDNRTEAELAWWIGVLDGAEVRPDTGAVGRYEGVQRSGWRGAWHPDDPSGDIYGKAGFPHLPGMLDAAVAPF
;
A
#
# COMPACT_ATOMS: atom_id res chain seq x y z
N MET A 1 16.20 -7.84 -8.69
CA MET A 1 16.08 -7.70 -10.15
C MET A 1 15.01 -8.66 -10.63
N PRO A 2 13.81 -8.21 -10.99
CA PRO A 2 12.83 -9.07 -11.64
C PRO A 2 13.37 -9.45 -13.03
N ASN A 3 13.28 -10.72 -13.39
CA ASN A 3 13.82 -11.27 -14.64
C ASN A 3 13.20 -10.56 -15.87
N HIS A 4 14.05 -9.89 -16.64
CA HIS A 4 13.72 -9.24 -17.92
C HIS A 4 13.37 -10.22 -19.07
N GLN A 5 13.16 -11.51 -18.78
CA GLN A 5 12.96 -12.57 -19.80
C GLN A 5 11.49 -12.91 -20.10
N ASP A 6 10.52 -12.37 -19.36
CA ASP A 6 9.08 -12.73 -19.50
C ASP A 6 8.35 -12.03 -20.68
N ASN A 7 9.09 -11.43 -21.61
CA ASN A 7 8.57 -10.66 -22.75
C ASN A 7 8.99 -11.26 -24.10
N SER A 8 9.07 -12.58 -24.22
CA SER A 8 9.26 -13.21 -25.53
C SER A 8 8.02 -12.97 -26.43
N PRO A 9 8.17 -12.88 -27.76
CA PRO A 9 7.02 -12.80 -28.67
C PRO A 9 6.02 -13.94 -28.47
N ALA A 10 6.49 -15.12 -28.05
CA ALA A 10 5.64 -16.26 -27.71
C ALA A 10 4.79 -16.03 -26.46
N ASP A 11 5.32 -15.33 -25.45
CA ASP A 11 4.56 -14.94 -24.25
C ASP A 11 3.53 -13.86 -24.55
N VAL A 12 3.85 -12.93 -25.45
CA VAL A 12 2.91 -11.90 -25.93
C VAL A 12 1.77 -12.55 -26.71
N VAL A 13 2.07 -13.46 -27.63
CA VAL A 13 1.06 -14.24 -28.38
C VAL A 13 0.26 -15.15 -27.43
N GLY A 14 0.89 -15.73 -26.41
CA GLY A 14 0.23 -16.51 -25.37
C GLY A 14 -0.70 -15.67 -24.49
N ARG A 15 -0.32 -14.43 -24.17
CA ARG A 15 -1.17 -13.45 -23.48
C ARG A 15 -2.34 -13.03 -24.37
N LEU A 16 -2.12 -12.73 -25.64
CA LEU A 16 -3.17 -12.40 -26.61
C LEU A 16 -4.18 -13.55 -26.80
N ARG A 17 -3.70 -14.79 -26.93
CA ARG A 17 -4.58 -15.97 -27.01
C ARG A 17 -5.43 -16.14 -25.75
N ARG A 18 -4.81 -16.05 -24.56
CA ARG A 18 -5.54 -16.05 -23.27
C ARG A 18 -6.54 -14.89 -23.17
N TRP A 19 -6.19 -13.73 -23.72
CA TRP A 19 -7.04 -12.54 -23.77
C TRP A 19 -8.29 -12.74 -24.63
N THR A 20 -8.22 -13.63 -25.63
CA THR A 20 -9.34 -13.96 -26.53
C THR A 20 -10.16 -15.18 -26.11
N THR A 21 -9.57 -16.14 -25.40
CA THR A 21 -10.25 -17.39 -25.00
C THR A 21 -11.06 -17.27 -23.71
N ASP A 22 -10.64 -16.43 -22.77
CA ASP A 22 -11.42 -16.16 -21.55
C ASP A 22 -12.51 -15.13 -21.88
N GLY A 23 -13.65 -15.64 -22.35
CA GLY A 23 -14.78 -14.82 -22.80
C GLY A 23 -15.20 -13.74 -21.80
N TRP A 24 -15.76 -12.64 -22.32
CA TRP A 24 -16.22 -11.47 -21.56
C TRP A 24 -16.97 -11.80 -20.25
N ALA A 25 -17.76 -12.88 -20.22
CA ALA A 25 -18.51 -13.34 -19.04
C ALA A 25 -17.66 -13.97 -17.91
N ALA A 26 -16.46 -14.48 -18.21
CA ALA A 26 -15.48 -14.93 -17.22
C ALA A 26 -14.72 -13.73 -16.61
N ARG A 27 -14.54 -12.66 -17.39
CA ARG A 27 -13.96 -11.39 -16.93
C ARG A 27 -14.88 -10.68 -15.96
N ALA A 28 -16.16 -10.51 -16.27
CA ALA A 28 -17.12 -9.85 -15.37
C ALA A 28 -17.17 -10.42 -13.94
N ARG A 29 -16.75 -11.69 -13.74
CA ARG A 29 -16.72 -12.37 -12.44
C ARG A 29 -15.34 -12.44 -11.76
N SER A 30 -14.25 -12.11 -12.45
CA SER A 30 -12.88 -12.23 -11.91
C SER A 30 -12.33 -10.97 -11.23
N TRP A 31 -13.09 -9.87 -11.30
CA TRP A 31 -12.82 -8.59 -10.64
C TRP A 31 -13.85 -8.27 -9.55
N GLY A 32 -14.76 -9.19 -9.26
CA GLY A 32 -15.76 -8.99 -8.20
C GLY A 32 -15.10 -8.98 -6.83
N VAL A 33 -14.72 -7.80 -6.36
CA VAL A 33 -14.58 -7.53 -4.92
C VAL A 33 -15.98 -7.33 -4.37
N ASP A 34 -16.28 -7.88 -3.19
CA ASP A 34 -17.57 -7.64 -2.54
C ASP A 34 -17.79 -6.11 -2.41
N PRO A 35 -18.90 -5.57 -2.95
CA PRO A 35 -19.15 -4.12 -2.94
C PRO A 35 -19.53 -3.61 -1.55
N GLU A 36 -19.92 -4.50 -0.62
CA GLU A 36 -20.14 -4.10 0.75
C GLU A 36 -18.80 -3.94 1.49
N PRO A 37 -18.46 -2.73 1.97
CA PRO A 37 -17.38 -2.60 2.95
C PRO A 37 -17.71 -3.51 4.14
N PRO A 38 -16.71 -4.19 4.74
CA PRO A 38 -16.98 -5.03 5.92
C PRO A 38 -17.76 -4.21 6.95
N ALA A 39 -18.86 -4.77 7.46
CA ALA A 39 -19.60 -4.20 8.57
C ALA A 39 -18.64 -4.05 9.77
N GLY A 40 -18.09 -2.84 9.94
CA GLY A 40 -16.97 -2.63 10.87
C GLY A 40 -16.18 -1.35 10.61
N GLY A 41 -16.84 -0.26 10.22
CA GLY A 41 -16.28 1.09 10.35
C GLY A 41 -16.43 1.61 11.77
N ARG A 42 -16.01 0.84 12.80
CA ARG A 42 -15.97 1.32 14.20
C ARG A 42 -14.78 0.68 14.92
N ASP A 43 -14.05 1.57 15.58
CA ASP A 43 -12.82 1.43 16.36
C ASP A 43 -11.50 1.40 15.56
N ARG A 44 -10.67 2.44 15.70
CA ARG A 44 -9.20 2.37 15.49
C ARG A 44 -8.59 1.53 16.64
N GLY A 45 -9.23 0.40 16.95
CA GLY A 45 -9.14 -0.27 18.23
C GLY A 45 -7.81 -0.97 18.44
N ASP A 46 -7.39 -0.98 19.70
CA ASP A 46 -6.25 -1.70 20.29
C ASP A 46 -6.20 -3.23 19.98
N ASP A 47 -7.16 -3.75 19.22
CA ASP A 47 -7.40 -5.19 18.97
C ASP A 47 -6.87 -5.68 17.60
N ARG A 48 -6.14 -4.84 16.85
CA ARG A 48 -5.45 -5.29 15.63
C ARG A 48 -4.09 -5.91 15.97
N PRO A 49 -3.72 -7.03 15.32
CA PRO A 49 -2.37 -7.59 15.43
C PRO A 49 -1.31 -6.54 15.11
N ARG A 50 -0.36 -6.35 16.02
CA ARG A 50 0.70 -5.34 15.92
C ARG A 50 1.96 -5.87 15.25
N THR A 51 2.13 -7.19 15.25
CA THR A 51 3.31 -7.85 14.68
C THR A 51 2.94 -9.11 13.91
N THR A 52 3.82 -9.52 13.00
CA THR A 52 3.68 -10.80 12.28
C THR A 52 3.68 -12.01 13.21
N ARG A 53 4.19 -11.87 14.45
CA ARG A 53 4.11 -12.91 15.49
C ARG A 53 2.66 -13.17 15.94
N GLU A 54 1.82 -12.15 15.94
CA GLU A 54 0.42 -12.25 16.36
C GLU A 54 -0.44 -12.73 15.19
N ALA A 55 -0.29 -12.11 14.02
CA ALA A 55 -0.96 -12.53 12.80
C ALA A 55 -0.16 -12.17 11.56
N THR A 56 -0.28 -13.00 10.53
CA THR A 56 0.15 -12.68 9.17
C THR A 56 -1.04 -12.34 8.30
N ILE A 57 -0.79 -11.92 7.06
CA ILE A 57 -1.84 -11.74 6.06
C ILE A 57 -1.69 -12.84 5.01
N ARG A 58 -2.82 -13.42 4.60
CA ARG A 58 -2.90 -14.34 3.46
C ARG A 58 -3.98 -13.93 2.48
N LEU A 59 -3.85 -14.43 1.27
CA LEU A 59 -4.85 -14.25 0.21
C LEU A 59 -5.97 -15.28 0.37
N THR A 60 -7.21 -14.87 0.10
CA THR A 60 -8.38 -15.74 -0.01
C THR A 60 -9.16 -15.44 -1.30
N GLY A 61 -9.96 -16.41 -1.74
CA GLY A 61 -10.69 -16.36 -3.00
C GLY A 61 -9.88 -16.81 -4.23
N THR A 62 -10.54 -16.84 -5.38
CA THR A 62 -9.97 -17.22 -6.68
C THR A 62 -10.07 -16.01 -7.64
N GLY A 63 -9.11 -15.86 -8.56
CA GLY A 63 -9.06 -14.73 -9.49
C GLY A 63 -7.75 -13.94 -9.43
N ARG A 64 -7.66 -12.87 -10.23
CA ARG A 64 -6.48 -11.98 -10.29
C ARG A 64 -6.41 -11.06 -9.08
N TYR A 65 -7.54 -10.58 -8.61
CA TYR A 65 -7.69 -9.81 -7.37
C TYR A 65 -8.17 -10.76 -6.29
N ARG A 66 -7.49 -10.74 -5.14
CA ARG A 66 -7.77 -11.63 -4.01
C ARG A 66 -7.86 -10.82 -2.75
N ARG A 67 -8.78 -11.19 -1.87
CA ARG A 67 -8.99 -10.52 -0.60
C ARG A 67 -7.85 -10.88 0.35
N LEU A 68 -7.36 -9.89 1.09
CA LEU A 68 -6.42 -10.08 2.19
C LEU A 68 -7.21 -10.40 3.46
N VAL A 69 -6.79 -11.44 4.18
CA VAL A 69 -7.37 -11.82 5.48
C VAL A 69 -6.26 -12.14 6.47
N TRP A 70 -6.56 -12.00 7.76
CA TRP A 70 -5.67 -12.44 8.82
C TRP A 70 -5.42 -13.96 8.76
N ALA A 71 -4.21 -14.34 9.12
CA ALA A 71 -3.72 -15.69 9.22
C ALA A 71 -2.91 -15.85 10.51
N PRO A 72 -2.66 -17.10 10.97
CA PRO A 72 -1.83 -17.33 12.15
C PRO A 72 -0.48 -16.60 12.06
N GLY A 73 -0.02 -16.09 13.20
CA GLY A 73 1.27 -15.42 13.29
C GLY A 73 2.46 -16.35 13.08
N GLU A 74 3.60 -15.77 12.74
CA GLU A 74 4.87 -16.45 12.50
C GLU A 74 5.58 -16.78 13.83
N PRO A 75 5.82 -18.07 14.12
CA PRO A 75 6.57 -18.46 15.31
C PRO A 75 8.05 -18.13 15.15
N HIS A 76 8.72 -17.90 16.28
CA HIS A 76 10.17 -17.72 16.27
C HIS A 76 10.87 -19.04 15.94
N LEU A 77 11.82 -19.00 15.01
CA LEU A 77 12.66 -20.14 14.66
C LEU A 77 13.91 -20.18 15.54
N LEU A 78 14.11 -21.29 16.24
CA LEU A 78 15.33 -21.51 17.03
C LEU A 78 16.44 -22.03 16.11
N ARG A 79 17.51 -21.24 15.98
CA ARG A 79 18.70 -21.56 15.19
C ARG A 79 19.73 -22.28 16.06
N THR A 80 19.65 -23.61 16.15
CA THR A 80 20.51 -24.46 17.01
C THR A 80 21.86 -24.78 16.38
N GLU A 81 22.06 -24.46 15.11
CA GLU A 81 23.32 -24.65 14.40
C GLU A 81 24.40 -23.64 14.83
N LEU A 82 24.01 -22.54 15.49
CA LEU A 82 24.94 -21.55 16.03
C LEU A 82 25.44 -21.90 17.43
N ALA A 83 24.59 -22.54 18.25
CA ALA A 83 24.91 -22.98 19.60
C ALA A 83 23.85 -23.95 20.14
N ARG A 84 24.24 -24.85 21.06
CA ARG A 84 23.30 -25.70 21.78
C ARG A 84 22.51 -24.86 22.81
N PRO A 85 21.17 -24.85 22.77
CA PRO A 85 20.36 -24.07 23.70
C PRO A 85 20.33 -24.71 25.09
N THR A 86 20.37 -23.88 26.14
CA THR A 86 20.06 -24.33 27.50
C THR A 86 18.54 -24.43 27.72
N PRO A 87 18.07 -25.24 28.67
CA PRO A 87 16.64 -25.29 29.04
C PRO A 87 16.08 -23.93 29.48
N GLU A 88 16.89 -23.10 30.14
CA GLU A 88 16.51 -21.78 30.67
C GLU A 88 16.59 -20.66 29.62
N ARG A 89 16.88 -20.99 28.35
CA ARG A 89 16.99 -19.99 27.27
C ARG A 89 15.80 -19.04 27.22
N ALA A 90 14.59 -19.55 27.43
CA ALA A 90 13.39 -18.75 27.30
C ALA A 90 13.33 -17.59 28.31
N SER A 91 13.81 -17.80 29.53
CA SER A 91 13.85 -16.82 30.63
C SER A 91 15.15 -16.03 30.69
N THR A 92 16.22 -16.50 30.06
CA THR A 92 17.56 -15.87 30.10
C THR A 92 17.95 -15.17 28.80
N ARG A 93 17.17 -15.31 27.72
CA ARG A 93 17.46 -14.63 26.44
C ARG A 93 17.51 -13.11 26.65
N ARG A 94 18.46 -12.48 25.97
CA ARG A 94 18.56 -11.01 25.85
C ARG A 94 18.53 -10.62 24.39
N SER A 95 17.96 -9.46 24.09
CA SER A 95 18.08 -8.87 22.75
C SER A 95 19.54 -8.45 22.51
N ILE A 96 20.06 -8.75 21.33
CA ILE A 96 21.34 -8.19 20.85
C ILE A 96 21.08 -6.83 20.19
N LEU A 97 20.02 -6.77 19.38
CA LEU A 97 19.57 -5.56 18.68
C LEU A 97 18.07 -5.68 18.44
N TYR A 98 17.35 -4.58 18.66
CA TYR A 98 15.98 -4.40 18.20
C TYR A 98 15.92 -3.06 17.48
N ALA A 99 15.52 -3.06 16.21
CA ALA A 99 15.53 -1.89 15.35
C ALA A 99 14.36 -1.94 14.37
N GLY A 100 13.89 -0.76 13.95
CA GLY A 100 12.92 -0.58 12.88
C GLY A 100 13.59 -0.34 11.54
N HIS A 101 12.86 -0.59 10.46
CA HIS A 101 13.34 -0.32 9.10
C HIS A 101 12.14 0.02 8.21
N HIS A 102 12.15 1.22 7.64
CA HIS A 102 11.22 1.68 6.61
C HIS A 102 11.93 1.82 5.26
N THR A 103 11.18 1.64 4.18
CA THR A 103 11.66 1.81 2.81
C THR A 103 10.46 1.98 1.90
N ASP A 104 10.65 2.60 0.74
CA ASP A 104 9.65 2.63 -0.33
C ASP A 104 8.28 3.15 0.15
N THR A 105 8.29 4.27 0.90
CA THR A 105 7.05 4.88 1.41
C THR A 105 6.29 5.62 0.31
N HIS A 106 6.98 6.10 -0.73
CA HIS A 106 6.38 6.80 -1.88
C HIS A 106 5.34 7.86 -1.49
N VAL A 107 5.69 8.77 -0.58
CA VAL A 107 4.87 9.96 -0.32
C VAL A 107 4.75 10.72 -1.62
N CYS A 108 3.51 10.97 -2.05
CA CYS A 108 3.24 11.45 -3.39
C CYS A 108 2.28 12.64 -3.36
N ASP A 109 2.63 13.67 -4.12
CA ASP A 109 1.70 14.74 -4.46
C ASP A 109 0.81 14.33 -5.63
N ALA A 110 -0.38 13.81 -5.32
CA ALA A 110 -1.37 13.38 -6.30
C ALA A 110 -2.06 14.52 -7.08
N GLN A 111 -1.77 15.78 -6.73
CA GLN A 111 -2.27 16.97 -7.44
C GLN A 111 -1.20 17.57 -8.35
N SER A 112 0.05 17.11 -8.25
CA SER A 112 1.17 17.67 -9.01
C SER A 112 0.99 17.47 -10.52
N PRO A 113 1.05 18.56 -11.32
CA PRO A 113 1.00 18.47 -12.78
C PRO A 113 2.29 17.89 -13.39
N ALA A 114 3.35 17.72 -12.59
CA ALA A 114 4.60 17.10 -13.04
C ALA A 114 4.48 15.57 -13.17
N ARG A 115 3.37 14.99 -12.69
CA ARG A 115 3.14 13.55 -12.76
C ARG A 115 2.82 13.08 -14.15
N LEU A 116 3.42 11.96 -14.53
CA LEU A 116 3.11 11.27 -15.77
C LEU A 116 1.91 10.34 -15.55
N GLU A 117 0.72 10.88 -15.74
CA GLU A 117 -0.53 10.12 -15.71
C GLU A 117 -0.78 9.39 -17.03
N GLY A 118 -1.49 8.25 -16.97
CA GLY A 118 -1.95 7.57 -18.19
C GLY A 118 -1.02 6.56 -18.82
N GLY A 119 0.12 6.23 -18.20
CA GLY A 119 0.97 5.14 -18.68
C GLY A 119 0.23 3.80 -18.81
N GLU A 120 -0.75 3.53 -17.94
CA GLU A 120 -1.64 2.35 -18.01
C GLU A 120 -2.62 2.35 -19.20
N THR A 121 -2.93 3.54 -19.75
CA THR A 121 -3.85 3.71 -20.89
C THR A 121 -3.09 3.88 -22.20
N PHE A 122 -1.91 4.50 -22.17
CA PHE A 122 -1.05 4.80 -23.32
C PHE A 122 0.18 3.88 -23.40
N GLY A 123 0.18 2.74 -22.71
CA GLY A 123 1.28 1.79 -22.46
C GLY A 123 2.01 1.18 -23.67
N TRP A 124 1.96 1.83 -24.83
CA TRP A 124 2.65 1.44 -26.05
C TRP A 124 4.10 1.95 -26.14
N PHE A 125 4.46 3.06 -25.48
CA PHE A 125 5.80 3.66 -25.61
C PHE A 125 6.81 3.30 -24.51
N ASN A 126 6.36 2.81 -23.35
CA ASN A 126 7.27 2.42 -22.27
C ASN A 126 6.69 1.25 -21.44
N PRO A 127 7.00 -0.01 -21.77
CA PRO A 127 6.60 -1.16 -20.96
C PRO A 127 7.24 -1.05 -19.56
N GLY A 128 6.42 -0.70 -18.57
CA GLY A 128 6.86 -0.36 -17.21
C GLY A 128 6.26 0.94 -16.64
N ALA A 129 5.62 1.75 -17.49
CA ALA A 129 4.87 2.94 -17.08
C ALA A 129 3.44 2.64 -16.60
N ASP A 130 3.09 1.36 -16.39
CA ASP A 130 1.76 0.88 -15.99
C ASP A 130 1.37 1.23 -14.52
N GLY A 131 1.89 2.33 -13.99
CA GLY A 131 1.67 2.77 -12.62
C GLY A 131 1.67 4.28 -12.44
N GLY A 132 1.42 5.05 -13.51
CA GLY A 132 1.36 6.52 -13.45
C GLY A 132 0.29 7.06 -12.50
N HIS A 133 -0.78 6.29 -12.28
CA HIS A 133 -1.83 6.57 -11.30
C HIS A 133 -2.20 5.31 -10.51
N ARG A 134 -2.22 5.37 -9.17
CA ARG A 134 -2.83 4.32 -8.34
C ARG A 134 -4.05 4.88 -7.60
N PRO A 135 -5.18 4.15 -7.53
CA PRO A 135 -6.38 4.61 -6.84
C PRO A 135 -6.18 5.14 -5.41
N GLN A 136 -5.27 4.52 -4.65
CA GLN A 136 -4.97 4.83 -3.25
C GLN A 136 -3.89 5.91 -3.05
N GLU A 137 -3.34 6.46 -4.12
CA GLU A 137 -2.12 7.29 -4.06
C GLU A 137 -2.33 8.66 -3.39
N THR A 138 -3.58 9.15 -3.43
CA THR A 138 -4.01 10.31 -2.66
C THR A 138 -3.89 10.14 -1.15
N CYS A 139 -3.80 8.91 -0.65
CA CYS A 139 -3.73 8.61 0.78
C CYS A 139 -2.30 8.32 1.28
N THR A 140 -1.25 8.59 0.50
CA THR A 140 0.13 8.16 0.83
C THR A 140 0.66 8.77 2.13
N THR A 141 0.31 10.02 2.45
CA THR A 141 0.71 10.67 3.70
C THR A 141 0.02 10.05 4.92
N GLN A 142 -1.26 9.69 4.82
CA GLN A 142 -1.97 8.98 5.90
C GLN A 142 -1.50 7.54 6.05
N VAL A 143 -1.06 6.89 4.96
CA VAL A 143 -0.43 5.56 5.04
C VAL A 143 0.92 5.65 5.76
N LEU A 144 1.72 6.70 5.49
CA LEU A 144 2.95 6.94 6.23
C LEU A 144 2.67 7.19 7.71
N ASP A 145 1.67 8.00 8.04
CA ASP A 145 1.26 8.25 9.43
C ASP A 145 0.88 6.95 10.14
N ALA A 146 0.04 6.12 9.52
CA ALA A 146 -0.32 4.81 10.07
C ALA A 146 0.89 3.86 10.22
N LEU A 147 1.88 3.94 9.33
CA LEU A 147 3.14 3.19 9.44
C LEU A 147 3.97 3.66 10.66
N VAL A 148 4.03 4.96 10.90
CA VAL A 148 4.70 5.55 12.06
C VAL A 148 3.98 5.18 13.35
N GLU A 149 2.65 5.29 13.41
CA GLU A 149 1.84 4.83 14.53
C GLU A 149 2.08 3.35 14.85
N ALA A 150 2.05 2.48 13.82
CA ALA A 150 2.30 1.05 13.98
C ALA A 150 3.72 0.76 14.51
N THR A 151 4.72 1.51 14.05
CA THR A 151 6.11 1.39 14.52
C THR A 151 6.23 1.83 15.98
N ASN A 152 5.59 2.93 16.36
CA ASN A 152 5.56 3.44 17.72
C ASN A 152 4.86 2.48 18.68
N ALA A 153 3.79 1.80 18.23
CA ALA A 153 3.06 0.80 19.01
C ALA A 153 3.93 -0.43 19.39
N VAL A 154 5.06 -0.63 18.70
CA VAL A 154 6.05 -1.68 18.97
C VAL A 154 7.43 -1.12 19.31
N ALA A 155 7.52 0.11 19.84
CA ALA A 155 8.78 0.71 20.28
C ALA A 155 9.53 -0.12 21.35
N ARG A 156 8.86 -1.08 21.99
CA ARG A 156 9.46 -2.11 22.83
C ARG A 156 9.22 -3.48 22.22
N SER A 157 10.28 -4.28 22.14
CA SER A 157 10.22 -5.66 21.63
C SER A 157 9.16 -6.47 22.38
N PRO A 158 8.13 -6.99 21.70
CA PRO A 158 7.11 -7.83 22.34
C PRO A 158 7.65 -9.18 22.86
N LEU A 159 8.88 -9.54 22.47
CA LEU A 159 9.53 -10.77 22.93
C LEU A 159 10.43 -10.55 24.16
N THR A 160 11.20 -9.46 24.16
CA THR A 160 12.30 -9.26 25.13
C THR A 160 12.13 -8.01 26.00
N GLY A 161 11.17 -7.13 25.68
CA GLY A 161 11.01 -5.83 26.32
C GLY A 161 12.10 -4.80 25.96
N ALA A 162 13.09 -5.19 25.16
CA ALA A 162 14.17 -4.31 24.73
C ALA A 162 13.60 -3.09 23.97
N PRO A 163 14.05 -1.86 24.27
CA PRO A 163 13.67 -0.68 23.51
C PRO A 163 14.23 -0.75 22.09
N MET A 164 13.49 -0.23 21.12
CA MET A 164 13.97 -0.05 19.75
C MET A 164 15.14 0.94 19.77
N ALA A 165 16.28 0.53 19.25
CA ALA A 165 17.51 1.32 19.30
C ALA A 165 17.50 2.46 18.27
N TRP A 166 16.95 2.20 17.10
CA TRP A 166 16.82 3.14 15.97
C TRP A 166 15.82 2.58 14.95
N CYS A 167 15.31 3.46 14.10
CA CYS A 167 14.60 3.11 12.87
C CYS A 167 15.42 3.64 11.69
N ALA A 168 15.75 2.77 10.73
CA ALA A 168 16.45 3.18 9.51
C ALA A 168 15.45 3.40 8.38
N GLN A 169 15.71 4.36 7.50
CA GLN A 169 14.92 4.56 6.28
C GLN A 169 15.83 4.51 5.05
N THR A 170 15.61 3.53 4.16
CA THR A 170 16.60 3.16 3.13
C THR A 170 16.34 3.69 1.72
N GLY A 171 15.30 4.49 1.51
CA GLY A 171 15.09 5.21 0.26
C GLY A 171 13.69 5.06 -0.32
N ASP A 172 13.51 5.71 -1.47
CA ASP A 172 12.24 5.85 -2.19
C ASP A 172 11.09 6.39 -1.31
N ASN A 173 11.44 7.44 -0.53
CA ASN A 173 10.53 8.02 0.47
C ASN A 173 9.48 8.94 -0.13
N THR A 174 9.86 9.68 -1.17
CA THR A 174 9.03 10.62 -1.94
C THR A 174 9.01 10.17 -3.39
N ASP A 175 7.89 10.37 -4.08
CA ASP A 175 7.70 9.86 -5.43
C ASP A 175 8.37 10.75 -6.52
N ASN A 176 8.01 12.03 -6.58
CA ASN A 176 8.50 12.97 -7.58
C ASN A 176 9.62 13.90 -7.06
N ARG A 177 10.01 13.74 -5.79
CA ARG A 177 11.06 14.53 -5.12
C ARG A 177 10.74 16.01 -5.09
N THR A 178 9.47 16.35 -4.91
CA THR A 178 9.04 17.74 -4.78
C THR A 178 9.30 18.26 -3.36
N GLU A 179 9.35 19.59 -3.22
CA GLU A 179 9.47 20.22 -1.90
C GLU A 179 8.28 19.86 -1.00
N ALA A 180 7.07 19.80 -1.56
CA ALA A 180 5.86 19.44 -0.83
C ALA A 180 5.91 18.00 -0.29
N GLU A 181 6.27 17.02 -1.13
CA GLU A 181 6.40 15.62 -0.71
C GLU A 181 7.43 15.46 0.41
N LEU A 182 8.57 16.12 0.29
CA LEU A 182 9.62 16.11 1.31
C LEU A 182 9.13 16.75 2.62
N ALA A 183 8.45 17.89 2.54
CA ALA A 183 7.91 18.58 3.70
C ALA A 183 6.86 17.73 4.44
N TRP A 184 5.96 17.06 3.72
CA TRP A 184 4.98 16.17 4.31
C TRP A 184 5.63 14.94 4.94
N TRP A 185 6.61 14.33 4.25
CA TRP A 185 7.35 13.19 4.79
C TRP A 185 8.05 13.53 6.11
N ILE A 186 8.76 14.67 6.17
CA ILE A 186 9.38 15.16 7.41
C ILE A 186 8.32 15.48 8.46
N GLY A 187 7.24 16.17 8.07
CA GLY A 187 6.16 16.57 8.97
C GLY A 187 5.51 15.38 9.69
N VAL A 188 5.24 14.29 8.97
CA VAL A 188 4.71 13.06 9.59
C VAL A 188 5.72 12.45 10.57
N LEU A 189 7.01 12.40 10.21
CA LEU A 189 8.06 11.87 11.10
C LEU A 189 8.27 12.73 12.35
N ASP A 190 8.08 14.04 12.24
CA ASP A 190 8.15 14.99 13.35
C ASP A 190 6.88 15.00 14.21
N GLY A 191 5.81 14.31 13.77
CA GLY A 191 4.50 14.34 14.43
C GLY A 191 3.80 15.70 14.35
N ALA A 192 4.09 16.48 13.29
CA ALA A 192 3.46 17.75 13.02
C ALA A 192 2.12 17.57 12.26
N GLU A 193 1.26 18.58 12.31
CA GLU A 193 0.07 18.63 11.45
C GLU A 193 0.49 18.70 9.98
N VAL A 194 -0.03 17.80 9.16
CA VAL A 194 0.29 17.73 7.71
C VAL A 194 -0.96 18.00 6.89
N ARG A 195 -0.86 18.96 5.95
CA ARG A 195 -1.86 19.19 4.91
C ARG A 195 -1.30 18.77 3.55
N PRO A 196 -1.69 17.61 3.01
CA PRO A 196 -1.21 17.12 1.73
C PRO A 196 -2.01 17.73 0.57
N ASP A 197 -1.97 19.06 0.44
CA ASP A 197 -2.69 19.83 -0.57
C ASP A 197 -1.75 20.83 -1.25
N THR A 198 -1.51 20.67 -2.54
CA THR A 198 -0.76 21.64 -3.37
C THR A 198 -1.65 22.44 -4.31
N GLY A 199 -2.97 22.18 -4.31
CA GLY A 199 -3.96 22.87 -5.14
C GLY A 199 -4.73 23.95 -4.37
N ALA A 200 -5.98 24.16 -4.79
CA ALA A 200 -6.90 25.04 -4.07
C ALA A 200 -7.25 24.46 -2.69
N VAL A 201 -6.97 25.24 -1.64
CA VAL A 201 -7.13 24.82 -0.23
C VAL A 201 -8.48 24.13 0.03
N GLY A 202 -8.39 22.88 0.50
CA GLY A 202 -9.56 22.09 0.92
C GLY A 202 -10.35 21.50 -0.25
N ARG A 203 -9.77 21.51 -1.45
CA ARG A 203 -10.37 20.93 -2.64
C ARG A 203 -9.31 20.13 -3.37
N TYR A 204 -9.53 18.83 -3.45
CA TYR A 204 -8.65 17.99 -4.27
C TYR A 204 -8.73 18.37 -5.76
N GLU A 205 -7.57 18.63 -6.36
CA GLU A 205 -7.37 18.97 -7.77
C GLU A 205 -6.39 18.00 -8.42
N GLY A 206 -6.89 16.88 -8.95
CA GLY A 206 -6.05 15.90 -9.65
C GLY A 206 -6.85 15.00 -10.59
N VAL A 207 -6.18 13.99 -11.13
CA VAL A 207 -6.73 13.16 -12.22
C VAL A 207 -8.02 12.42 -11.83
N GLN A 208 -8.20 12.10 -10.54
CA GLN A 208 -9.42 11.47 -10.01
C GLN A 208 -10.67 12.38 -10.05
N ARG A 209 -10.51 13.67 -10.41
CA ARG A 209 -11.60 14.63 -10.68
C ARG A 209 -11.54 15.22 -12.10
N SER A 210 -10.79 14.59 -13.00
CA SER A 210 -10.66 15.06 -14.39
C SER A 210 -11.78 14.61 -15.33
N GLY A 211 -12.53 13.56 -14.96
CA GLY A 211 -13.49 12.88 -15.84
C GLY A 211 -12.86 11.91 -16.84
N TRP A 212 -11.53 11.74 -16.81
CA TRP A 212 -10.84 10.78 -17.65
C TRP A 212 -11.05 9.35 -17.15
N ARG A 213 -11.85 8.56 -17.88
CA ARG A 213 -12.27 7.19 -17.52
C ARG A 213 -11.14 6.18 -17.27
N GLY A 214 -9.88 6.55 -17.50
CA GLY A 214 -8.70 5.76 -17.15
C GLY A 214 -8.31 5.85 -15.68
N ALA A 215 -8.72 6.89 -14.95
CA ALA A 215 -8.48 7.05 -13.51
C ALA A 215 -9.71 6.62 -12.67
N TRP A 216 -9.50 6.31 -11.39
CA TRP A 216 -10.58 6.00 -10.46
C TRP A 216 -11.19 7.29 -9.89
N HIS A 217 -12.51 7.46 -10.06
CA HIS A 217 -13.28 8.58 -9.52
C HIS A 217 -14.09 8.08 -8.31
N PRO A 218 -13.59 8.22 -7.07
CA PRO A 218 -14.31 7.75 -5.89
C PRO A 218 -15.68 8.42 -5.71
N ASP A 219 -15.82 9.67 -6.15
CA ASP A 219 -17.08 10.42 -6.11
C ASP A 219 -18.15 9.85 -7.08
N ASP A 220 -17.76 9.22 -8.20
CA ASP A 220 -18.67 8.48 -9.09
C ASP A 220 -17.87 7.49 -9.97
N PRO A 221 -17.66 6.24 -9.51
CA PRO A 221 -16.83 5.29 -10.23
C PRO A 221 -17.56 4.61 -11.40
N SER A 222 -18.87 4.86 -11.58
CA SER A 222 -19.70 4.13 -12.56
C SER A 222 -19.20 4.26 -14.01
N GLY A 223 -18.48 5.35 -14.29
CA GLY A 223 -17.99 5.68 -15.61
C GLY A 223 -16.59 5.17 -15.95
N ASP A 224 -15.78 4.77 -14.97
CA ASP A 224 -14.35 4.50 -15.17
C ASP A 224 -13.98 3.00 -15.17
N ILE A 225 -12.71 2.71 -15.49
CA ILE A 225 -12.21 1.33 -15.57
C ILE A 225 -12.14 0.64 -14.19
N TYR A 226 -11.97 1.40 -13.11
CA TYR A 226 -11.83 0.86 -11.77
C TYR A 226 -13.18 0.53 -11.15
N GLY A 227 -14.20 1.36 -11.35
CA GLY A 227 -15.57 1.04 -10.94
C GLY A 227 -16.12 -0.18 -11.65
N LYS A 228 -15.80 -0.36 -12.95
CA LYS A 228 -16.07 -1.62 -13.68
C LYS A 228 -15.33 -2.82 -13.09
N ALA A 229 -14.18 -2.58 -12.46
CA ALA A 229 -13.39 -3.58 -11.74
C ALA A 229 -13.81 -3.72 -10.27
N GLY A 230 -14.92 -3.11 -9.83
CA GLY A 230 -15.47 -3.26 -8.49
C GLY A 230 -14.88 -2.33 -7.43
N PHE A 231 -14.15 -1.27 -7.82
CA PHE A 231 -13.75 -0.24 -6.86
C PHE A 231 -14.97 0.47 -6.25
N PRO A 232 -14.91 0.82 -4.95
CA PRO A 232 -16.05 1.35 -4.24
C PRO A 232 -16.38 2.79 -4.65
N HIS A 233 -17.64 3.18 -4.43
CA HIS A 233 -18.07 4.57 -4.44
C HIS A 233 -17.84 5.17 -3.05
N LEU A 234 -16.96 6.17 -2.97
CA LEU A 234 -16.48 6.79 -1.73
C LEU A 234 -16.51 8.32 -1.85
N PRO A 235 -17.72 8.94 -1.86
CA PRO A 235 -17.85 10.38 -2.05
C PRO A 235 -17.17 11.14 -0.91
N GLY A 236 -16.43 12.20 -1.27
CA GLY A 236 -15.72 13.06 -0.33
C GLY A 236 -14.38 12.51 0.17
N MET A 237 -14.00 11.28 -0.23
CA MET A 237 -12.70 10.70 0.14
C MET A 237 -11.54 11.59 -0.29
N LEU A 238 -11.59 12.15 -1.50
CA LEU A 238 -10.51 12.97 -2.05
C LEU A 238 -10.31 14.27 -1.26
N ASP A 239 -11.39 14.94 -0.86
CA ASP A 239 -11.28 16.17 -0.06
C ASP A 239 -10.79 15.85 1.36
N ALA A 240 -11.17 14.69 1.91
CA ALA A 240 -10.63 14.23 3.19
C ALA A 240 -9.14 13.87 3.09
N ALA A 241 -8.70 13.33 1.95
CA ALA A 241 -7.30 12.96 1.72
C ALA A 241 -6.37 14.18 1.69
N VAL A 242 -6.87 15.36 1.33
CA VAL A 242 -6.09 16.62 1.29
C VAL A 242 -6.31 17.51 2.52
N ALA A 243 -7.15 17.08 3.46
CA ALA A 243 -7.39 17.80 4.71
C ALA A 243 -6.20 17.65 5.69
N PRO A 244 -6.00 18.61 6.61
CA PRO A 244 -5.07 18.45 7.72
C PRO A 244 -5.38 17.22 8.57
N PHE A 245 -4.34 16.57 9.09
CA PHE A 245 -4.42 15.53 10.10
C PHE A 245 -3.27 15.65 11.11
#